data_AF-A0A7C0TUG0-F1
#
_entry.id   AF-A0A7C0TUG0-F1
#
_cell.length_a   1.000
_cell.length_b   1.000
_cell.length_c   1.000
_cell.angle_alpha   90.00
_cell.angle_beta   90.00
_cell.angle_gamma   90.00
#
_symmetry.space_group_name_H-M   'P 1'
#
loop_
_entity.id
_entity.type
_entity.pdbx_description
1 polymer ?
#
loop_
_entity_poly.entity_id
_entity_poly.type
_entity_poly.pdbx_seq_one_letter_code
_entity_poly.pdbx_strand_id
1 'polypeptide(L)' 'HGLTVPPLPAGMGVTLSGKIPHWLYTGLALAYRAAPWIAVYQPQIEAAVVCHTLGDPPIGARVSSRYRSEE' A
#
# COMPACT_ATOMS: atom_id res chain seq x y z
N HIS A 1 -23.30 1.72 -9.62
CA HIS A 1 -22.32 0.62 -9.53
C HIS A 1 -21.14 1.11 -8.70
N GLY A 2 -20.79 0.40 -7.62
CA GLY A 2 -19.66 0.77 -6.76
C GLY A 2 -18.31 0.41 -7.40
N LEU A 3 -17.23 0.95 -6.85
CA LEU A 3 -15.86 0.56 -7.20
C LEU A 3 -15.49 -0.71 -6.45
N THR A 4 -14.96 -1.71 -7.15
CA THR A 4 -14.38 -2.93 -6.57
C THR A 4 -12.87 -2.80 -6.55
N VAL A 5 -12.26 -3.20 -5.44
CA VAL A 5 -10.80 -3.33 -5.33
C VAL A 5 -10.35 -4.72 -5.78
N PRO A 6 -9.16 -4.85 -6.41
CA PRO A 6 -8.59 -6.15 -6.75
C PRO A 6 -8.42 -7.06 -5.52
N PRO A 7 -8.60 -8.39 -5.64
CA PRO A 7 -8.29 -9.30 -4.54
C PRO A 7 -6.77 -9.37 -4.31
N LEU A 8 -6.37 -9.51 -3.04
CA LEU A 8 -4.98 -9.74 -2.66
C LEU A 8 -4.76 -11.21 -2.25
N PRO A 9 -3.62 -11.82 -2.63
CA PRO A 9 -3.20 -13.09 -2.06
C PRO A 9 -3.05 -13.02 -0.54
N ALA A 10 -3.44 -14.10 0.15
CA ALA A 10 -3.32 -14.16 1.61
C ALA A 10 -1.85 -14.06 2.05
N GLY A 11 -1.61 -13.35 3.16
CA GLY A 11 -0.28 -13.23 3.76
C GLY A 11 0.70 -12.31 3.02
N MET A 12 0.28 -11.60 1.98
CA MET A 12 1.11 -10.61 1.29
C MET A 12 0.76 -9.19 1.70
N GLY A 13 1.78 -8.39 2.03
CA GLY A 13 1.61 -6.96 2.19
C GLY A 13 1.38 -6.26 0.86
N VAL A 14 0.81 -5.05 0.91
CA VAL A 14 0.43 -4.30 -0.29
C VAL A 14 1.04 -2.90 -0.29
N THR A 15 1.57 -2.50 -1.45
CA THR A 15 2.00 -1.13 -1.72
C THR A 15 0.98 -0.44 -2.61
N LEU A 16 0.45 0.68 -2.14
CA LEU A 16 -0.44 1.56 -2.89
C LEU A 16 0.38 2.66 -3.55
N SER A 17 0.18 2.89 -4.85
CA SER A 17 0.83 3.96 -5.60
C SER A 17 -0.17 4.64 -6.53
N GLY A 18 0.15 5.88 -6.95
CA GLY A 18 -0.65 6.64 -7.91
C GLY A 18 -0.89 8.08 -7.49
N LYS A 19 -1.41 8.88 -8.43
CA LYS A 19 -1.80 10.27 -8.18
C LYS A 19 -3.29 10.33 -7.86
N ILE A 20 -3.63 10.03 -6.61
CA ILE A 20 -5.02 10.02 -6.12
C ILE A 20 -5.16 10.83 -4.83
N PRO A 21 -6.37 11.35 -4.52
CA PRO A 21 -6.60 12.08 -3.28
C PRO A 21 -6.32 11.23 -2.03
N HIS A 22 -5.91 11.88 -0.93
CA HIS A 22 -5.64 11.18 0.34
C HIS A 22 -6.82 10.37 0.87
N TRP A 23 -8.06 10.85 0.69
CA TRP A 23 -9.25 10.11 1.13
C TRP A 23 -9.40 8.77 0.40
N LEU A 24 -8.95 8.68 -0.86
CA LEU A 24 -9.01 7.42 -1.61
C LEU A 24 -7.96 6.44 -1.11
N TYR A 25 -6.76 6.92 -0.75
CA TYR A 25 -5.77 6.09 -0.05
C TYR A 25 -6.32 5.53 1.25
N THR A 26 -7.02 6.33 2.05
CA THR A 26 -7.66 5.86 3.28
C THR A 26 -8.70 4.78 2.99
N GLY A 27 -9.53 4.97 1.96
CA GLY A 27 -10.51 3.96 1.53
C GLY A 27 -9.85 2.64 1.13
N LEU A 28 -8.75 2.70 0.38
CA LEU A 28 -7.97 1.51 -0.01
C LEU A 28 -7.33 0.83 1.21
N ALA A 29 -6.80 1.60 2.16
CA ALA A 29 -6.24 1.05 3.39
C ALA A 29 -7.29 0.28 4.21
N LEU A 30 -8.52 0.80 4.29
CA LEU A 30 -9.63 0.12 4.95
C LEU A 30 -10.08 -1.15 4.21
N ALA A 31 -10.08 -1.10 2.88
CA ALA A 31 -10.42 -2.25 2.03
C ALA A 31 -9.39 -3.39 2.17
N TYR A 32 -8.11 -3.04 2.35
CA TYR A 32 -7.00 -3.99 2.49
C TYR A 32 -6.52 -4.23 3.92
N ARG A 33 -7.30 -3.83 4.95
CA ARG A 33 -6.88 -3.93 6.37
C ARG A 33 -6.46 -5.32 6.86
N ALA A 34 -6.86 -6.37 6.14
CA ALA A 34 -6.50 -7.76 6.42
C ALA A 34 -5.11 -8.16 5.90
N ALA A 35 -4.48 -7.33 5.06
CA ALA A 35 -3.09 -7.53 4.65
C ALA A 35 -2.16 -7.41 5.87
N PRO A 36 -1.05 -8.19 5.93
CA PRO A 36 -0.08 -8.10 7.03
C PRO A 36 0.46 -6.69 7.24
N TRP A 37 0.64 -5.93 6.15
CA TRP A 37 0.98 -4.52 6.18
C TRP A 37 0.52 -3.82 4.89
N ILE A 38 0.35 -2.50 4.99
CA ILE A 38 -0.03 -1.62 3.89
C ILE A 38 0.97 -0.48 3.87
N ALA A 39 1.53 -0.19 2.70
CA ALA A 39 2.44 0.92 2.49
C ALA A 39 1.97 1.83 1.36
N VAL A 40 2.30 3.13 1.45
CA VAL A 40 2.02 4.10 0.39
C VAL A 40 3.34 4.54 -0.24
N TYR A 41 3.43 4.43 -1.56
CA TYR A 41 4.59 4.88 -2.31
C TYR A 41 4.71 6.41 -2.31
N GLN A 42 5.88 6.90 -1.91
CA GLN A 42 6.23 8.32 -1.87
C GLN A 42 7.37 8.59 -2.86
N PRO A 43 7.08 9.20 -4.03
CA PRO A 43 8.10 9.51 -5.04
C PRO A 43 9.27 10.35 -4.52
N GLN A 44 9.04 11.21 -3.52
CA GLN A 44 10.03 12.13 -2.94
C GLN A 44 11.20 11.40 -2.26
N ILE A 45 10.97 10.15 -1.84
CA ILE A 45 11.97 9.32 -1.16
C ILE A 45 12.17 7.96 -1.86
N GLU A 46 11.60 7.82 -3.06
CA GLU A 46 11.65 6.62 -3.91
C GLU A 46 11.33 5.31 -3.16
N ALA A 47 10.45 5.38 -2.17
CA ALA A 47 10.14 4.26 -1.30
C ALA A 47 8.66 4.24 -0.91
N ALA A 48 8.16 3.06 -0.53
CA ALA A 48 6.86 2.95 0.10
C ALA A 48 7.00 2.98 1.62
N VAL A 49 6.12 3.73 2.28
CA VAL A 49 6.12 3.91 3.73
C VAL A 49 4.94 3.18 4.32
N VAL A 50 5.20 2.31 5.30
CA VAL A 50 4.18 1.51 5.98
C VAL A 50 3.26 2.44 6.79
N CYS A 51 1.96 2.38 6.54
CA CYS A 51 0.94 3.15 7.27
C CYS A 51 0.02 2.27 8.13
N HIS A 52 -0.04 0.97 7.86
CA HIS A 52 -0.77 -0.03 8.65
C HIS A 52 0.04 -1.33 8.70
N THR A 53 0.04 -2.01 9.84
CA THR A 53 0.73 -3.30 10.03
C THR A 53 0.06 -4.10 11.12
N LEU A 54 0.08 -5.42 10.99
CA LEU A 54 -0.32 -6.39 12.02
C LEU A 54 0.89 -6.95 12.78
N GLY A 55 2.10 -6.46 12.49
CA GLY A 55 3.34 -6.91 13.09
C GLY A 55 4.56 -6.24 12.43
N ASP A 56 5.37 -7.03 11.74
CA ASP A 56 6.55 -6.58 11.00
C ASP A 56 6.21 -6.40 9.50
N PRO A 57 6.66 -5.33 8.82
CA PRO A 57 7.45 -4.18 9.30
C PRO A 57 6.66 -3.15 10.13
N PRO A 58 7.33 -2.34 10.97
CA PRO A 58 6.66 -1.32 11.79
C PRO A 58 6.13 -0.14 10.95
N ILE A 59 5.15 0.59 11.47
CA ILE A 59 4.63 1.82 10.86
C ILE A 59 5.79 2.82 10.67
N GLY A 60 5.83 3.47 9.51
CA GLY A 60 6.90 4.40 9.14
C GLY A 60 8.13 3.71 8.53
N ALA A 61 8.23 2.37 8.58
CA ALA A 61 9.29 1.65 7.90
C ALA A 61 9.21 1.85 6.38
N ARG A 62 10.38 1.82 5.74
CA ARG A 62 10.52 1.89 4.28
C ARG A 62 10.53 0.47 3.72
N VAL A 63 9.58 0.17 2.85
CA VAL A 63 9.58 -1.04 2.03
C VAL A 63 10.07 -0.70 0.63
N SER A 64 11.11 -1.41 0.19
CA SER A 64 11.61 -1.26 -1.18
C SER A 64 10.53 -1.78 -2.12
N SER A 65 9.90 -0.85 -2.83
CA SER A 65 9.05 -1.22 -3.95
C SER A 65 9.99 -1.76 -5.02
N ARG A 66 10.01 -3.08 -5.25
CA ARG A 66 10.53 -3.63 -6.51
C ARG A 66 9.56 -3.26 -7.62
N TYR A 67 9.37 -1.96 -7.84
CA TYR A 67 8.64 -1.43 -8.96
C TYR A 67 9.56 -1.57 -10.17
N ARG A 68 9.49 -2.72 -10.85
CA ARG A 68 9.99 -2.83 -12.22
C ARG A 68 9.02 -2.00 -13.06
N SER A 69 9.39 -0.77 -13.35
CA SER A 69 8.75 -0.01 -14.43
C SER A 69 9.03 -0.80 -15.70
N GLU A 70 8.03 -1.48 -16.25
CA GLU A 70 8.01 -1.67 -17.69
C GLU A 70 7.65 -0.31 -18.30
N GLU A 71 8.47 0.06 -19.27
CA GLU A 71 8.50 1.31 -20.02
C GLU A 71 7.25 1.50 -20.89
#